data_AF-A0A432RW06-F1
#
_entry.id   AF-A0A432RW06-F1
#
_cell.length_a   1.000
_cell.length_b   1.000
_cell.length_c   1.000
_cell.angle_alpha   90.00
_cell.angle_beta   90.00
_cell.angle_gamma   90.00
#
_symmetry.space_group_name_H-M   'P 1'
#
loop_
_entity.id
_entity.type
_entity.pdbx_description
1 polymer ?
#
loop_
_entity_poly.entity_id
_entity_poly.type
_entity_poly.pdbx_seq_one_letter_code
_entity_poly.pdbx_strand_id
1 'polypeptide(L)'
;MKFAYKMRVHSTMVTKIKFLNNFKMVSGDKEGNLIVSDYSKGKLIKRLPKLPDIALDFTFSTDEKYMFATTKNKNIFLYNMEKYDLITDNFLNVTSTITSIDFAPELMYLLIGTEDGILYIYDILSDEKELEKYIEKKDYANAYELIDKNPLLKNSLLYLKLEKIWENSLNKFQTLLENGQKDVAEQIIKPFIAIPSKRMFIQNLLKDFAEFDKFKLLVSKKKYPLAYSLATKYPSFKETKYYKYMENEWKKSFNLARQLIFDKSKEDYVKKLLMPFRGVAEKTPLIQSLFNEKEIYQLLKQKLAKKDFQGFFDLVNKYPFLADLDEYQQALKFGEKLLTAAENSIKNGNYSKVLQYINILKDFPMFKEKAEELLHKSEVLVNFMKYIANKEYDKVYDYVKKEPFLEDIDDFKYLENEWQQRVSRAEEYSAKGDVEHILESLKNYMKIKEKLPKIGELIKSAYLYQILEKLKTEKVSEELLEKGFKRYIEIFGFDTEIADLIELAQKAGYKLNITEVTEGDKINWYKKNLPFDIFS
;
A
#
# COMPACT_ATOMS: atom_id res chain seq x y z
N MET A 1 -9.70 33.24 -12.04
CA MET A 1 -9.49 31.92 -11.41
C MET A 1 -10.04 31.94 -9.99
N LYS A 2 -10.73 30.89 -9.52
CA LYS A 2 -11.13 30.73 -8.11
C LYS A 2 -10.33 29.56 -7.52
N PHE A 3 -9.76 29.75 -6.34
CA PHE A 3 -9.11 28.65 -5.60
C PHE A 3 -10.14 27.59 -5.20
N ALA A 4 -9.79 26.31 -5.30
CA ALA A 4 -10.68 25.22 -4.89
C ALA A 4 -11.00 25.27 -3.39
N TYR A 5 -9.98 25.44 -2.55
CA TYR A 5 -10.09 25.80 -1.13
C TYR A 5 -8.73 26.29 -0.62
N LYS A 6 -8.68 26.83 0.62
CA LYS A 6 -7.45 27.30 1.28
C LYS A 6 -7.24 26.57 2.61
N MET A 7 -6.00 26.20 2.90
CA MET A 7 -5.60 25.55 4.15
C MET A 7 -4.37 26.24 4.73
N ARG A 8 -4.34 26.46 6.05
CA ARG A 8 -3.18 27.02 6.78
C ARG A 8 -2.61 25.95 7.71
N VAL A 9 -1.57 25.26 7.27
CA VAL A 9 -0.90 24.19 8.04
C VAL A 9 0.44 24.62 8.66
N HIS A 10 1.15 25.56 8.02
CA HIS A 10 2.40 26.14 8.49
C HIS A 10 2.20 27.53 9.10
N SER A 11 3.02 27.86 10.10
CA SER A 11 3.13 29.20 10.69
C SER A 11 4.08 30.11 9.92
N THR A 12 5.03 29.53 9.18
CA THR A 12 6.07 30.25 8.41
C THR A 12 6.02 29.91 6.93
N MET A 13 6.95 30.47 6.15
CA MET A 13 7.05 30.31 4.70
C MET A 13 7.25 28.83 4.33
N VAL A 14 6.32 28.29 3.55
CA VAL A 14 6.45 26.96 2.94
C VAL A 14 7.54 27.02 1.89
N THR A 15 8.56 26.16 2.02
CA THR A 15 9.74 26.13 1.15
C THR A 15 9.64 25.05 0.08
N LYS A 16 9.02 23.91 0.41
CA LYS A 16 8.88 22.77 -0.51
C LYS A 16 7.57 22.04 -0.28
N ILE A 17 7.00 21.50 -1.35
CA ILE A 17 5.86 20.58 -1.34
C ILE A 17 6.22 19.41 -2.27
N LYS A 18 5.96 18.18 -1.83
CA LYS A 18 5.93 17.00 -2.71
C LYS A 18 4.65 16.19 -2.49
N PHE A 19 4.11 15.69 -3.58
CA PHE A 19 2.94 14.83 -3.57
C PHE A 19 3.35 13.39 -3.32
N LEU A 20 2.43 12.68 -2.68
CA LEU A 20 2.48 11.25 -2.43
C LEU A 20 1.19 10.63 -2.99
N ASN A 21 1.16 9.32 -3.09
CA ASN A 21 -0.02 8.56 -3.45
C ASN A 21 -1.15 8.77 -2.42
N ASN A 22 -2.38 8.44 -2.81
CA ASN A 22 -3.56 8.50 -1.94
C ASN A 22 -3.91 9.91 -1.41
N PHE A 23 -3.80 10.93 -2.26
CA PHE A 23 -4.09 12.34 -1.96
C PHE A 23 -3.26 12.94 -0.80
N LYS A 24 -2.11 12.34 -0.50
CA LYS A 24 -1.21 12.85 0.51
C LYS A 24 -0.20 13.82 -0.10
N MET A 25 0.23 14.78 0.70
CA MET A 25 1.38 15.62 0.38
C MET A 25 2.20 15.85 1.64
N VAL A 26 3.50 16.07 1.46
CA VAL A 26 4.39 16.58 2.50
C VAL A 26 4.79 18.00 2.15
N SER A 27 4.68 18.90 3.12
CA SER A 27 5.12 20.28 3.02
C SER A 27 6.15 20.59 4.09
N GLY A 28 7.23 21.28 3.69
CA GLY A 28 8.29 21.77 4.57
C GLY A 28 8.28 23.29 4.65
N ASP A 29 8.74 23.84 5.78
CA ASP A 29 8.85 25.29 5.96
C ASP A 29 10.25 25.78 6.36
N LYS A 30 10.38 27.12 6.41
CA LYS A 30 11.60 27.83 6.78
C LYS A 30 12.10 27.52 8.20
N GLU A 31 11.25 27.03 9.09
CA GLU A 31 11.67 26.62 10.43
C GLU A 31 12.00 25.13 10.51
N GLY A 32 11.92 24.37 9.40
CA GLY A 32 12.18 22.94 9.40
C GLY A 32 10.99 22.09 9.83
N ASN A 33 9.79 22.68 9.96
CA ASN A 33 8.60 21.87 10.23
C ASN A 33 8.20 21.12 8.96
N LEU A 34 7.92 19.83 9.11
CA LEU A 34 7.45 18.95 8.04
C LEU A 34 6.04 18.45 8.39
N ILE A 35 5.10 18.61 7.46
CA ILE A 35 3.69 18.30 7.69
C ILE A 35 3.17 17.41 6.57
N VAL A 36 2.55 16.30 6.95
CA VAL A 36 1.80 15.41 6.07
C VAL A 36 0.32 15.83 6.07
N SER A 37 -0.24 16.09 4.90
CA SER A 37 -1.62 16.58 4.74
C SER A 37 -2.36 15.84 3.61
N ASP A 38 -3.68 15.72 3.74
CA ASP A 38 -4.60 15.27 2.69
C ASP A 38 -5.03 16.49 1.86
N TYR A 39 -4.61 16.55 0.59
CA TYR A 39 -4.94 17.65 -0.31
C TYR A 39 -6.26 17.47 -1.07
N SER A 40 -6.95 16.34 -0.94
CA SER A 40 -8.32 16.20 -1.46
C SER A 40 -9.34 16.81 -0.50
N LYS A 41 -9.12 16.66 0.82
CA LYS A 41 -10.03 17.07 1.89
C LYS A 41 -9.56 18.30 2.67
N GLY A 42 -8.33 18.77 2.43
CA GLY A 42 -7.74 19.90 3.13
C GLY A 42 -7.51 19.63 4.62
N LYS A 43 -7.07 18.42 4.98
CA LYS A 43 -6.89 17.99 6.38
C LYS A 43 -5.42 17.73 6.70
N LEU A 44 -4.98 18.16 7.88
CA LEU A 44 -3.69 17.75 8.43
C LEU A 44 -3.76 16.29 8.87
N ILE A 45 -2.79 15.48 8.45
CA ILE A 45 -2.67 14.06 8.84
C ILE A 45 -1.70 13.95 10.02
N LYS A 46 -0.46 14.45 9.85
CA LYS A 46 0.60 14.30 10.86
C LYS A 46 1.66 15.40 10.75
N ARG A 47 2.31 15.72 11.87
CA ARG A 47 3.54 16.53 11.91
C ARG A 47 4.71 15.58 12.17
N LEU A 48 5.73 15.62 11.33
CA LEU A 48 6.94 14.82 11.51
C LEU A 48 7.87 15.48 12.54
N PRO A 49 8.81 14.73 13.14
CA PRO A 49 9.89 15.33 13.92
C PRO A 49 10.59 16.44 13.14
N LYS A 50 10.74 17.58 13.79
CA LYS A 50 11.21 18.83 13.19
C LYS A 50 12.68 18.73 12.75
N LEU A 51 12.99 19.25 11.57
CA LEU A 51 14.38 19.43 11.12
C LEU A 51 15.05 20.57 11.91
N PRO A 52 16.38 20.51 12.13
CA PRO A 52 17.09 21.53 12.91
C PRO A 52 17.23 22.89 12.20
N ASP A 53 16.96 22.95 10.88
CA ASP A 53 17.02 24.16 10.07
C ASP A 53 16.01 24.06 8.91
N ILE A 54 15.97 25.07 8.04
CA ILE A 54 15.14 25.18 6.83
C ILE A 54 15.08 23.84 6.09
N ALA A 55 13.86 23.36 5.84
CA ALA A 55 13.62 22.23 4.95
C ALA A 55 13.88 22.68 3.50
N LEU A 56 15.02 22.29 2.92
CA LEU A 56 15.40 22.71 1.58
C LEU A 56 14.71 21.85 0.51
N ASP A 57 14.84 20.53 0.65
CA ASP A 57 14.18 19.57 -0.22
C ASP A 57 13.93 18.26 0.53
N PHE A 58 13.12 17.40 -0.05
CA PHE A 58 12.94 16.02 0.40
C PHE A 58 12.53 15.14 -0.76
N THR A 59 12.84 13.84 -0.71
CA THR A 59 12.40 12.85 -1.69
C THR A 59 11.99 11.56 -1.00
N PHE A 60 11.34 10.65 -1.73
CA PHE A 60 10.77 9.43 -1.18
C PHE A 60 11.31 8.20 -1.89
N SER A 61 11.35 7.07 -1.17
CA SER A 61 11.50 5.76 -1.80
C SER A 61 10.30 5.45 -2.69
N THR A 62 10.44 4.52 -3.65
CA THR A 62 9.36 4.10 -4.57
C THR A 62 8.07 3.68 -3.87
N ASP A 63 8.21 3.04 -2.70
CA ASP A 63 7.09 2.57 -1.88
C ASP A 63 6.58 3.63 -0.88
N GLU A 64 7.13 4.84 -0.92
CA GLU A 64 6.82 5.97 -0.04
C GLU A 64 6.99 5.68 1.45
N LYS A 65 7.66 4.58 1.83
CA LYS A 65 7.90 4.22 3.23
C LYS A 65 9.01 5.02 3.87
N TYR A 66 9.95 5.50 3.06
CA TYR A 66 11.08 6.28 3.52
C TYR A 66 11.06 7.66 2.86
N MET A 67 11.41 8.67 3.65
CA MET A 67 11.64 10.02 3.15
C MET A 67 13.04 10.48 3.52
N PHE A 68 13.77 10.97 2.53
CA PHE A 68 15.06 11.62 2.68
C PHE A 68 14.84 13.12 2.67
N ALA A 69 15.15 13.81 3.75
CA ALA A 69 14.98 15.26 3.85
C ALA A 69 16.33 15.96 4.05
N THR A 70 16.44 17.16 3.51
CA THR A 70 17.68 17.93 3.52
C THR A 70 17.49 19.27 4.21
N THR A 71 18.56 19.71 4.86
CA THR A 71 18.66 21.03 5.48
C THR A 71 19.93 21.72 5.01
N LYS A 72 20.16 22.96 5.44
CA LYS A 72 21.44 23.64 5.21
C LYS A 72 22.63 22.95 5.89
N ASN A 73 22.40 22.08 6.87
CA ASN A 73 23.44 21.46 7.68
C ASN A 73 24.17 20.30 6.99
N LYS A 74 24.14 20.22 5.66
CA LYS A 74 24.91 19.26 4.81
C LYS A 74 24.62 17.77 5.07
N ASN A 75 23.66 17.48 5.93
CA ASN A 75 23.26 16.14 6.30
C ASN A 75 21.89 15.80 5.70
N ILE A 76 21.71 14.53 5.41
CA ILE A 76 20.45 13.94 4.97
C ILE A 76 19.80 13.24 6.17
N PHE A 77 18.55 13.59 6.40
CA PHE A 77 17.69 13.01 7.43
C PHE A 77 16.84 11.91 6.82
N LEU A 78 16.70 10.79 7.51
CA LEU A 78 15.89 9.67 7.07
C LEU A 78 14.68 9.49 8.00
N TYR A 79 13.48 9.53 7.42
CA TYR A 79 12.22 9.34 8.12
C TYR A 79 11.54 8.04 7.71
N ASN A 80 10.82 7.43 8.65
CA ASN A 80 9.85 6.39 8.36
C ASN A 80 8.47 7.03 8.20
N MET A 81 7.88 6.88 7.02
CA MET A 81 6.59 7.48 6.66
C MET A 81 5.37 6.61 7.01
N GLU A 82 5.58 5.36 7.42
CA GLU A 82 4.51 4.51 7.98
C GLU A 82 4.26 4.87 9.46
N LYS A 83 5.34 5.08 10.22
CA LYS A 83 5.29 5.45 11.65
C LYS A 83 5.31 6.95 11.90
N TYR A 84 5.72 7.73 10.90
CA TYR A 84 5.90 9.17 10.97
C TYR A 84 6.94 9.61 12.02
N ASP A 85 8.03 8.84 12.15
CA ASP A 85 9.16 9.10 13.05
C ASP A 85 10.48 9.29 12.29
N LEU A 86 11.44 9.94 12.95
CA LEU A 86 12.79 10.15 12.45
C LEU A 86 13.60 8.88 12.76
N ILE A 87 14.22 8.28 11.74
CA ILE A 87 15.08 7.12 11.91
C ILE A 87 16.50 7.57 12.27
N THR A 88 17.06 8.51 11.51
CA THR A 88 18.39 9.09 11.77
C THR A 88 18.48 10.51 11.21
N ASP A 89 19.19 11.38 11.92
CA ASP A 89 19.51 12.75 11.52
C ASP A 89 20.81 12.86 10.70
N ASN A 90 21.50 11.74 10.51
CA ASN A 90 22.81 11.67 9.87
C ASN A 90 22.88 10.42 8.98
N PHE A 91 21.93 10.28 8.05
CA PHE A 91 21.92 9.18 7.09
C PHE A 91 23.13 9.27 6.15
N LEU A 92 23.37 10.45 5.59
CA LEU A 92 24.50 10.77 4.73
C LEU A 92 24.96 12.19 4.97
N ASN A 93 26.27 12.41 4.84
CA ASN A 93 26.90 13.72 4.97
C ASN A 93 27.62 14.07 3.69
N VAL A 94 27.41 15.29 3.21
CA VAL A 94 28.14 15.86 2.07
C VAL A 94 29.01 17.04 2.54
N THR A 95 29.95 17.47 1.70
CA THR A 95 30.91 18.53 2.08
C THR A 95 30.35 19.94 1.92
N SER A 96 29.25 20.11 1.17
CA SER A 96 28.65 21.39 0.79
C SER A 96 27.14 21.42 1.05
N THR A 97 26.54 22.60 1.02
CA THR A 97 25.08 22.78 1.23
C THR A 97 24.31 22.00 0.16
N ILE A 98 23.36 21.16 0.58
CA ILE A 98 22.50 20.43 -0.36
C ILE A 98 21.44 21.38 -0.91
N THR A 99 21.35 21.50 -2.23
CA THR A 99 20.36 22.35 -2.93
C THR A 99 19.18 21.55 -3.47
N SER A 100 19.39 20.28 -3.82
CA SER A 100 18.35 19.40 -4.34
C SER A 100 18.63 17.95 -3.99
N ILE A 101 17.57 17.16 -3.84
CA ILE A 101 17.68 15.72 -3.65
C ILE A 101 16.60 14.99 -4.45
N ASP A 102 16.99 13.90 -5.10
CA ASP A 102 16.03 13.03 -5.79
C ASP A 102 16.39 11.55 -5.68
N PHE A 103 15.39 10.70 -5.87
CA PHE A 103 15.53 9.26 -5.75
C PHE A 103 15.33 8.60 -7.11
N ALA A 104 16.31 7.83 -7.53
CA ALA A 104 16.33 7.08 -8.77
C ALA A 104 15.93 5.61 -8.49
N PRO A 105 14.64 5.25 -8.64
CA PRO A 105 14.12 3.96 -8.21
C PRO A 105 14.68 2.77 -8.98
N GLU A 106 15.05 2.95 -10.24
CA GLU A 106 15.52 1.89 -11.13
C GLU A 106 16.91 1.37 -10.75
N LEU A 107 17.75 2.22 -10.15
CA LEU A 107 19.07 1.85 -9.65
C LEU A 107 19.15 1.85 -8.12
N MET A 108 18.07 2.23 -7.42
CA MET A 108 18.05 2.45 -5.97
C MET A 108 19.07 3.52 -5.51
N TYR A 109 19.24 4.58 -6.31
CA TYR A 109 20.24 5.62 -6.04
C TYR A 109 19.60 6.88 -5.48
N LEU A 110 20.35 7.56 -4.61
CA LEU A 110 20.02 8.91 -4.14
C LEU A 110 20.93 9.90 -4.86
N LEU A 111 20.32 10.84 -5.58
CA LEU A 111 20.98 11.90 -6.31
C LEU A 111 20.92 13.17 -5.47
N ILE A 112 22.09 13.75 -5.18
CA ILE A 112 22.21 14.90 -4.27
C ILE A 112 22.98 15.99 -5.01
N GLY A 113 22.33 17.12 -5.22
CA GLY A 113 22.95 18.31 -5.78
C GLY A 113 23.39 19.27 -4.68
N THR A 114 24.58 19.83 -4.83
CA THR A 114 25.14 20.78 -3.87
C THR A 114 25.40 22.16 -4.48
N GLU A 115 25.54 23.16 -3.61
CA GLU A 115 25.74 24.57 -3.97
C GLU A 115 27.06 24.84 -4.73
N ASP A 116 28.07 24.01 -4.51
CA ASP A 116 29.36 24.04 -5.21
C ASP A 116 29.35 23.31 -6.56
N GLY A 117 28.18 22.88 -7.04
CA GLY A 117 28.00 22.25 -8.34
C GLY A 117 28.40 20.77 -8.40
N ILE A 118 28.61 20.12 -7.25
CA ILE A 118 28.90 18.68 -7.17
C ILE A 118 27.58 17.89 -7.15
N LEU A 119 27.55 16.79 -7.91
CA LEU A 119 26.48 15.79 -7.83
C LEU A 119 27.02 14.56 -7.13
N TYR A 120 26.42 14.20 -5.99
CA TYR A 120 26.67 12.93 -5.34
C TYR A 120 25.63 11.92 -5.80
N ILE A 121 26.10 10.74 -6.16
CA ILE A 121 25.27 9.58 -6.51
C ILE A 121 25.57 8.52 -5.45
N TYR A 122 24.59 8.23 -4.61
CA TYR A 122 24.73 7.28 -3.52
C TYR A 122 23.89 6.03 -3.76
N ASP A 123 24.56 4.87 -3.79
CA ASP A 123 23.92 3.57 -3.86
C ASP A 123 23.39 3.18 -2.47
N ILE A 124 22.06 3.13 -2.32
CA ILE A 124 21.42 2.78 -1.04
C ILE A 124 21.70 1.34 -0.61
N LEU A 125 22.02 0.47 -1.57
CA LEU A 125 22.31 -0.93 -1.35
C LEU A 125 23.83 -1.20 -1.34
N SER A 126 24.68 -0.17 -1.25
CA SER A 126 26.14 -0.34 -1.20
C SER A 126 26.60 -1.32 -0.12
N ASP A 127 25.88 -1.35 0.99
CA ASP A 127 26.18 -2.14 2.18
C ASP A 127 25.73 -3.61 2.05
N GLU A 128 24.99 -3.99 1.00
CA GLU A 128 24.54 -5.38 0.81
C GLU A 128 25.71 -6.37 0.73
N LYS A 129 26.80 -5.99 0.04
CA LYS A 129 28.00 -6.82 -0.07
C LYS A 129 28.69 -7.03 1.27
N GLU A 130 28.64 -6.04 2.16
CA GLU A 130 29.20 -6.15 3.49
C GLU A 130 28.28 -6.99 4.39
N LEU A 131 26.97 -6.78 4.30
CA LEU A 131 25.96 -7.59 4.97
C LEU A 131 26.10 -9.08 4.61
N GLU A 132 26.28 -9.40 3.33
CA GLU A 132 26.50 -10.78 2.87
C GLU A 132 27.74 -11.40 3.53
N LYS A 133 28.86 -10.68 3.57
CA LYS A 133 30.09 -11.15 4.23
C LYS A 133 29.89 -11.42 5.72
N TYR A 134 29.16 -10.55 6.44
CA TYR A 134 28.84 -10.79 7.84
C TYR A 134 27.97 -12.04 8.03
N ILE A 135 26.97 -12.24 7.17
CA ILE A 135 26.10 -13.43 7.20
C ILE A 135 26.92 -14.71 6.95
N GLU A 136 27.81 -14.72 5.96
CA GLU A 136 28.65 -15.89 5.62
C GLU A 136 29.62 -16.24 6.76
N LYS A 137 30.21 -15.23 7.41
CA LYS A 137 31.09 -15.41 8.57
C LYS A 137 30.33 -15.74 9.87
N LYS A 138 28.99 -15.77 9.83
CA LYS A 138 28.10 -15.90 11.00
C LYS A 138 28.30 -14.80 12.05
N ASP A 139 28.79 -13.65 11.62
CA ASP A 139 28.97 -12.47 12.46
C ASP A 139 27.69 -11.63 12.44
N TYR A 140 26.64 -12.19 13.04
CA TYR A 140 25.33 -11.57 12.98
C TYR A 140 25.26 -10.27 13.77
N ALA A 141 26.10 -10.08 14.80
CA ALA A 141 26.11 -8.84 15.57
C ALA A 141 26.39 -7.64 14.68
N ASN A 142 27.47 -7.70 13.90
CA ASN A 142 27.82 -6.65 12.95
C ASN A 142 26.81 -6.55 11.79
N ALA A 143 26.23 -7.68 11.34
CA ALA A 143 25.15 -7.66 10.35
C ALA A 143 23.95 -6.83 10.81
N TYR A 144 23.46 -7.06 12.04
CA TYR A 144 22.33 -6.31 12.60
C TYR A 144 22.69 -4.85 12.88
N GLU A 145 23.91 -4.56 13.35
CA GLU A 145 24.37 -3.18 13.54
C GLU A 145 24.41 -2.41 12.21
N LEU A 146 24.86 -3.06 11.12
CA LEU A 146 24.85 -2.47 9.77
C LEU A 146 23.43 -2.16 9.30
N ILE A 147 22.47 -3.05 9.56
CA ILE A 147 21.04 -2.83 9.23
C ILE A 147 20.42 -1.71 10.08
N ASP A 148 20.84 -1.56 11.33
CA ASP A 148 20.38 -0.47 12.18
C ASP A 148 20.91 0.89 11.68
N LYS A 149 22.13 0.92 11.11
CA LYS A 149 22.71 2.11 10.46
C LYS A 149 22.09 2.41 9.10
N ASN A 150 21.83 1.37 8.30
CA ASN A 150 21.16 1.46 7.00
C ASN A 150 19.84 0.65 7.01
N PRO A 151 18.75 1.23 7.54
CA PRO A 151 17.44 0.57 7.64
C PRO A 151 16.86 0.11 6.30
N LEU A 152 17.33 0.69 5.19
CA LEU A 152 16.84 0.37 3.85
C LEU A 152 17.21 -1.06 3.45
N LEU A 153 18.27 -1.62 4.04
CA LEU A 153 18.65 -3.03 3.91
C LEU A 153 17.55 -3.98 4.40
N LYS A 154 16.57 -3.54 5.20
CA LYS A 154 15.42 -4.38 5.60
C LYS A 154 14.55 -4.80 4.42
N ASN A 155 14.62 -4.08 3.30
CA ASN A 155 13.94 -4.46 2.07
C ASN A 155 14.75 -5.44 1.22
N SER A 156 16.00 -5.73 1.59
CA SER A 156 16.86 -6.68 0.85
C SER A 156 16.46 -8.14 1.08
N LEU A 157 16.73 -8.99 0.09
CA LEU A 157 16.61 -10.44 0.23
C LEU A 157 17.57 -11.01 1.28
N LEU A 158 18.71 -10.33 1.50
CA LEU A 158 19.71 -10.73 2.50
C LEU A 158 19.18 -10.57 3.93
N TYR A 159 18.42 -9.51 4.21
CA TYR A 159 17.77 -9.34 5.51
C TYR A 159 16.76 -10.45 5.80
N LEU A 160 15.92 -10.80 4.81
CA LEU A 160 14.99 -11.94 4.94
C LEU A 160 15.72 -13.26 5.20
N LYS A 161 16.86 -13.47 4.53
CA LYS A 161 17.73 -14.63 4.78
C LYS A 161 18.28 -14.61 6.22
N LEU A 162 18.73 -13.46 6.72
CA LEU A 162 19.25 -13.32 8.09
C LEU A 162 18.17 -13.61 9.16
N GLU A 163 16.95 -13.07 9.01
CA GLU A 163 15.86 -13.37 9.95
C GLU A 163 15.46 -14.86 9.88
N LYS A 164 15.43 -15.47 8.69
CA LYS A 164 15.18 -16.91 8.56
C LYS A 164 16.26 -17.75 9.24
N ILE A 165 17.52 -17.33 9.22
CA ILE A 165 18.61 -17.99 9.97
C ILE A 165 18.37 -17.87 11.47
N TRP A 166 17.96 -16.68 11.95
CA TRP A 166 17.59 -16.46 13.34
C TRP A 166 16.44 -17.37 13.78
N GLU A 167 15.32 -17.37 13.04
CA GLU A 167 14.14 -18.20 13.32
C GLU A 167 14.48 -19.69 13.36
N ASN A 168 15.25 -20.17 12.39
CA ASN A 168 15.69 -21.57 12.35
C ASN A 168 16.61 -21.92 13.52
N SER A 169 17.52 -21.01 13.90
CA SER A 169 18.39 -21.19 15.06
C SER A 169 17.59 -21.23 16.36
N LEU A 170 16.58 -20.36 16.49
CA LEU A 170 15.69 -20.30 17.64
C LEU A 170 14.83 -21.56 17.80
N ASN A 171 14.27 -22.06 16.70
CA ASN A 171 13.48 -23.30 16.71
C ASN A 171 14.34 -24.52 17.10
N LYS A 172 15.57 -24.60 16.57
CA LYS A 172 16.53 -25.63 16.97
C LYS A 172 16.93 -25.49 18.44
N PHE A 173 17.19 -24.27 18.90
CA PHE A 173 17.51 -23.96 20.29
C PHE A 173 16.41 -24.45 21.24
N GLN A 174 15.15 -24.11 20.98
CA GLN A 174 14.00 -24.58 21.76
C GLN A 174 13.90 -26.11 21.77
N THR A 175 14.06 -26.75 20.62
CA THR A 175 13.99 -28.23 20.51
C THR A 175 15.09 -28.91 21.35
N LEU A 176 16.30 -28.37 21.36
CA LEU A 176 17.41 -28.89 22.17
C LEU A 176 17.18 -28.67 23.66
N LEU A 177 16.67 -27.50 24.06
CA LEU A 177 16.26 -27.25 25.44
C LEU A 177 15.17 -28.22 25.89
N GLU A 178 14.19 -28.50 25.03
CA GLU A 178 13.14 -29.48 25.34
C GLU A 178 13.69 -30.89 25.58
N ASN A 179 14.74 -31.26 24.85
CA ASN A 179 15.42 -32.55 24.97
C ASN A 179 16.50 -32.57 26.08
N GLY A 180 16.71 -31.47 26.79
CA GLY A 180 17.69 -31.36 27.87
C GLY A 180 19.14 -31.15 27.41
N GLN A 181 19.38 -30.91 26.12
CA GLN A 181 20.72 -30.73 25.54
C GLN A 181 21.17 -29.27 25.62
N LYS A 182 21.30 -28.74 26.86
CA LYS A 182 21.56 -27.31 27.11
C LYS A 182 22.87 -26.82 26.50
N ASP A 183 23.96 -27.56 26.63
CA ASP A 183 25.27 -27.15 26.11
C ASP A 183 25.28 -26.96 24.59
N VAL A 184 24.62 -27.88 23.87
CA VAL A 184 24.48 -27.81 22.40
C VAL A 184 23.55 -26.66 22.01
N ALA A 185 22.50 -26.41 22.80
CA ALA A 185 21.59 -25.30 22.57
C ALA A 185 22.34 -23.96 22.68
N GLU A 186 23.14 -23.77 23.72
CA GLU A 186 23.94 -22.55 23.91
C GLU A 186 24.91 -22.28 22.75
N GLN A 187 25.52 -23.32 22.19
CA GLN A 187 26.41 -23.17 21.03
C GLN A 187 25.68 -22.66 19.78
N ILE A 188 24.45 -23.11 19.52
CA ILE A 188 23.64 -22.68 18.36
C ILE A 188 23.30 -21.20 18.45
N ILE A 189 22.97 -20.72 19.65
CA ILE A 189 22.47 -19.35 19.84
C ILE A 189 23.57 -18.33 20.11
N LYS A 190 24.79 -18.79 20.43
CA LYS A 190 25.97 -17.97 20.75
C LYS A 190 26.20 -16.77 19.80
N PRO A 191 26.11 -16.93 18.45
CA PRO A 191 26.32 -15.81 17.53
C PRO A 191 25.33 -14.65 17.70
N PHE A 192 24.17 -14.87 18.32
CA PHE A 192 23.11 -13.87 18.49
C PHE A 192 23.09 -13.21 19.88
N ILE A 193 23.91 -13.67 20.83
CA ILE A 193 23.93 -13.17 22.21
C ILE A 193 24.42 -11.71 22.27
N ALA A 194 25.28 -11.31 21.34
CA ALA A 194 25.78 -9.94 21.27
C ALA A 194 24.70 -8.93 20.82
N ILE A 195 23.59 -9.38 20.24
CA ILE A 195 22.50 -8.51 19.75
C ILE A 195 21.52 -8.25 20.91
N PRO A 196 21.35 -7.00 21.39
CA PRO A 196 20.59 -6.72 22.61
C PRO A 196 19.14 -7.24 22.59
N SER A 197 18.41 -7.00 21.50
CA SER A 197 17.01 -7.42 21.35
C SER A 197 16.85 -8.94 21.40
N LYS A 198 17.75 -9.67 20.73
CA LYS A 198 17.74 -11.14 20.68
C LYS A 198 18.24 -11.73 22.01
N ARG A 199 19.25 -11.12 22.66
CA ARG A 199 19.77 -11.53 23.98
C ARG A 199 18.69 -11.56 25.05
N MET A 200 17.88 -10.51 25.16
CA MET A 200 16.80 -10.44 26.15
C MET A 200 15.80 -11.59 25.96
N PHE A 201 15.44 -11.87 24.70
CA PHE A 201 14.55 -12.98 24.37
C PHE A 201 15.14 -14.34 24.80
N ILE A 202 16.42 -14.58 24.48
CA ILE A 202 17.13 -15.82 24.84
C ILE A 202 17.20 -16.00 26.36
N GLN A 203 17.52 -14.93 27.11
CA GLN A 203 17.60 -14.98 28.57
C GLN A 203 16.25 -15.31 29.22
N ASN A 204 15.17 -14.70 28.74
CA ASN A 204 13.82 -15.01 29.22
C ASN A 204 13.45 -16.46 28.92
N LEU A 205 13.75 -16.95 27.71
CA LEU A 205 13.49 -18.33 27.32
C LEU A 205 14.26 -19.33 28.19
N LEU A 206 15.55 -19.08 28.46
CA LEU A 206 16.35 -19.93 29.35
C LEU A 206 15.81 -19.94 30.79
N LYS A 207 15.37 -18.79 31.29
CA LYS A 207 14.76 -18.65 32.61
C LYS A 207 13.46 -19.46 32.72
N ASP A 208 12.61 -19.39 31.70
CA ASP A 208 11.39 -20.19 31.64
C ASP A 208 11.73 -21.68 31.64
N PHE A 209 12.68 -22.10 30.81
CA PHE A 209 13.06 -23.50 30.65
C PHE A 209 13.76 -24.11 31.89
N ALA A 210 14.15 -23.31 32.87
CA ALA A 210 14.61 -23.82 34.17
C ALA A 210 13.53 -24.61 34.92
N GLU A 211 12.26 -24.24 34.76
CA GLU A 211 11.11 -24.93 35.38
C GLU A 211 10.51 -26.03 34.47
N PHE A 212 11.11 -26.29 33.31
CA PHE A 212 10.51 -27.13 32.28
C PHE A 212 10.47 -28.61 32.65
N ASP A 213 11.46 -29.14 33.38
CA ASP A 213 11.45 -30.54 33.81
C ASP A 213 10.31 -30.83 34.79
N LYS A 214 9.97 -29.86 35.65
CA LYS A 214 8.79 -29.92 36.52
C LYS A 214 7.51 -29.95 35.69
N PHE A 215 7.43 -29.15 34.64
CA PHE A 215 6.31 -29.15 33.70
C PHE A 215 6.17 -30.51 32.98
N LYS A 216 7.24 -31.08 32.43
CA LYS A 216 7.25 -32.43 31.81
C LYS A 216 6.72 -33.49 32.78
N LEU A 217 7.18 -33.46 34.04
CA LEU A 217 6.78 -34.41 35.07
C LEU A 217 5.28 -34.30 35.41
N LEU A 218 4.73 -33.09 35.45
CA LEU A 218 3.30 -32.87 35.68
C LEU A 218 2.46 -33.39 34.51
N VAL A 219 2.91 -33.16 33.27
CA VAL A 219 2.24 -33.66 32.06
C VAL A 219 2.26 -35.19 32.03
N SER A 220 3.40 -35.84 32.31
CA SER A 220 3.50 -37.31 32.31
C SER A 220 2.65 -37.97 33.40
N LYS A 221 2.50 -37.30 34.56
CA LYS A 221 1.61 -37.73 35.65
C LYS A 221 0.14 -37.31 35.46
N LYS A 222 -0.23 -36.73 34.31
CA LYS A 222 -1.57 -36.20 34.00
C LYS A 222 -2.11 -35.21 35.04
N LYS A 223 -1.22 -34.50 35.74
CA LYS A 223 -1.58 -33.42 36.69
C LYS A 223 -1.81 -32.12 35.93
N TYR A 224 -2.77 -32.14 35.00
CA TYR A 224 -2.96 -31.04 34.06
C TYR A 224 -3.28 -29.69 34.72
N PRO A 225 -4.08 -29.56 35.80
CA PRO A 225 -4.33 -28.26 36.45
C PRO A 225 -3.05 -27.52 36.82
N LEU A 226 -2.06 -28.23 37.36
CA LEU A 226 -0.76 -27.67 37.71
C LEU A 226 0.09 -27.40 36.46
N ALA A 227 0.03 -28.27 35.45
CA ALA A 227 0.76 -28.07 34.20
C ALA A 227 0.26 -26.83 33.43
N TYR A 228 -1.06 -26.64 33.33
CA TYR A 228 -1.67 -25.44 32.73
C TYR A 228 -1.33 -24.17 33.50
N SER A 229 -1.33 -24.23 34.83
CA SER A 229 -0.89 -23.11 35.67
C SER A 229 0.56 -22.71 35.38
N LEU A 230 1.47 -23.68 35.22
CA LEU A 230 2.85 -23.40 34.80
C LEU A 230 2.93 -22.82 33.39
N ALA A 231 2.17 -23.33 32.41
CA ALA A 231 2.14 -22.80 31.05
C ALA A 231 1.53 -21.39 30.96
N THR A 232 0.72 -20.99 31.94
CA THR A 232 0.22 -19.62 32.07
C THR A 232 1.30 -18.70 32.61
N LYS A 233 2.08 -19.18 33.59
CA LYS A 233 3.21 -18.45 34.18
C LYS A 233 4.40 -18.32 33.22
N TYR A 234 4.63 -19.33 32.38
CA TYR A 234 5.74 -19.43 31.43
C TYR A 234 5.18 -19.65 30.01
N PRO A 235 4.82 -18.57 29.28
CA PRO A 235 4.16 -18.67 27.98
C PRO A 235 4.94 -19.47 26.92
N SER A 236 6.26 -19.50 27.02
CA SER A 236 7.14 -20.28 26.13
C SER A 236 6.81 -21.79 26.15
N PHE A 237 6.21 -22.31 27.23
CA PHE A 237 5.81 -23.71 27.30
C PHE A 237 4.68 -24.06 26.34
N LYS A 238 3.85 -23.10 25.93
CA LYS A 238 2.72 -23.31 25.00
C LYS A 238 3.17 -23.80 23.61
N GLU A 239 4.38 -23.44 23.21
CA GLU A 239 4.96 -23.86 21.92
C GLU A 239 5.53 -25.27 21.93
N THR A 240 5.71 -25.85 23.12
CA THR A 240 6.42 -27.12 23.29
C THR A 240 5.57 -28.34 22.92
N LYS A 241 6.23 -29.44 22.55
CA LYS A 241 5.54 -30.70 22.22
C LYS A 241 4.67 -31.23 23.36
N TYR A 242 5.04 -30.96 24.61
CA TYR A 242 4.30 -31.43 25.79
C TYR A 242 3.00 -30.66 26.02
N TYR A 243 3.00 -29.34 25.76
CA TYR A 243 1.76 -28.56 25.77
C TYR A 243 0.84 -28.94 24.62
N LYS A 244 1.39 -29.09 23.42
CA LYS A 244 0.63 -29.59 22.26
C LYS A 244 0.03 -30.97 22.52
N TYR A 245 0.76 -31.84 23.23
CA TYR A 245 0.25 -33.15 23.66
C TYR A 245 -0.95 -33.02 24.64
N MET A 246 -0.86 -32.20 25.69
CA MET A 246 -1.96 -32.08 26.66
C MET A 246 -3.22 -31.47 26.03
N GLU A 247 -3.06 -30.49 25.14
CA GLU A 247 -4.19 -29.90 24.39
C GLU A 247 -4.83 -30.93 23.44
N ASN A 248 -4.03 -31.78 22.80
CA ASN A 248 -4.55 -32.87 21.97
C ASN A 248 -5.31 -33.92 22.80
N GLU A 249 -4.79 -34.29 23.97
CA GLU A 249 -5.47 -35.19 24.92
C GLU A 249 -6.78 -34.58 25.42
N TRP A 250 -6.79 -33.27 25.73
CA TRP A 250 -8.01 -32.53 26.08
C TRP A 250 -9.04 -32.61 24.95
N LYS A 251 -8.66 -32.24 23.72
CA LYS A 251 -9.55 -32.27 22.56
C LYS A 251 -10.16 -33.64 22.34
N LYS A 252 -9.36 -34.70 22.38
CA LYS A 252 -9.84 -36.09 22.24
C LYS A 252 -10.82 -36.46 23.35
N SER A 253 -10.46 -36.19 24.59
CA SER A 253 -11.27 -36.54 25.77
C SER A 253 -12.59 -35.77 25.77
N PHE A 254 -12.56 -34.48 25.48
CA PHE A 254 -13.74 -33.63 25.45
C PHE A 254 -14.67 -33.95 24.29
N ASN A 255 -14.14 -34.22 23.09
CA ASN A 255 -14.96 -34.61 21.95
C ASN A 255 -15.64 -35.97 22.17
N LEU A 256 -14.95 -36.95 22.78
CA LEU A 256 -15.56 -38.22 23.15
C LEU A 256 -16.62 -38.04 24.25
N ALA A 257 -16.34 -37.20 25.26
CA ALA A 257 -17.33 -36.84 26.28
C ALA A 257 -18.61 -36.24 25.68
N ARG A 258 -18.47 -35.32 24.71
CA ARG A 258 -19.60 -34.73 23.96
C ARG A 258 -20.45 -35.75 23.21
N GLN A 259 -19.87 -36.84 22.74
CA GLN A 259 -20.63 -37.89 22.04
C GLN A 259 -21.38 -38.78 23.04
N LEU A 260 -20.78 -39.09 24.18
CA LEU A 260 -21.31 -40.06 25.15
C LEU A 260 -22.30 -39.45 26.16
N ILE A 261 -22.30 -38.13 26.37
CA ILE A 261 -23.10 -37.45 27.40
C ILE A 261 -24.62 -37.62 27.25
N PHE A 262 -25.10 -37.99 26.05
CA PHE A 262 -26.52 -38.22 25.80
C PHE A 262 -27.01 -39.58 26.33
N ASP A 263 -26.10 -40.53 26.57
CA ASP A 263 -26.38 -41.84 27.12
C ASP A 263 -26.25 -41.81 28.65
N LYS A 264 -27.40 -41.83 29.35
CA LYS A 264 -27.44 -41.77 30.83
C LYS A 264 -26.62 -42.86 31.50
N SER A 265 -26.45 -44.03 30.86
CA SER A 265 -25.65 -45.14 31.42
C SER A 265 -24.14 -44.85 31.43
N LYS A 266 -23.68 -43.86 30.67
CA LYS A 266 -22.25 -43.54 30.47
C LYS A 266 -21.81 -42.28 31.20
N GLU A 267 -22.67 -41.66 32.00
CA GLU A 267 -22.35 -40.39 32.68
C GLU A 267 -21.12 -40.53 33.60
N ASP A 268 -21.00 -41.62 34.35
CA ASP A 268 -19.84 -41.90 35.21
C ASP A 268 -18.56 -42.11 34.41
N TYR A 269 -18.66 -42.70 33.21
CA TYR A 269 -17.53 -42.84 32.30
C TYR A 269 -17.07 -41.48 31.78
N VAL A 270 -18.00 -40.59 31.41
CA VAL A 270 -17.68 -39.22 30.99
C VAL A 270 -17.00 -38.42 32.11
N LYS A 271 -17.47 -38.54 33.35
CA LYS A 271 -16.82 -37.92 34.53
C LYS A 271 -15.38 -38.41 34.71
N LYS A 272 -15.14 -39.72 34.58
CA LYS A 272 -13.79 -40.30 34.66
C LYS A 272 -12.89 -39.82 33.52
N LEU A 273 -13.43 -39.70 32.31
CA LEU A 273 -12.70 -39.25 31.13
C LEU A 273 -12.18 -37.80 31.27
N LEU A 274 -12.98 -36.91 31.84
CA LEU A 274 -12.63 -35.49 32.02
C LEU A 274 -11.91 -35.20 33.35
N MET A 275 -11.84 -36.17 34.25
CA MET A 275 -11.23 -36.02 35.58
C MET A 275 -9.81 -35.42 35.56
N PRO A 276 -8.90 -35.79 34.64
CA PRO A 276 -7.55 -35.20 34.59
C PRO A 276 -7.53 -33.69 34.35
N PHE A 277 -8.58 -33.12 33.75
CA PHE A 277 -8.68 -31.69 33.40
C PHE A 277 -9.52 -30.89 34.40
N ARG A 278 -10.09 -31.55 35.41
CA ARG A 278 -10.88 -30.88 36.45
C ARG A 278 -10.01 -29.88 37.22
N GLY A 279 -10.45 -28.62 37.29
CA GLY A 279 -9.70 -27.55 37.96
C GLY A 279 -8.74 -26.78 37.04
N VAL A 280 -8.67 -27.11 35.75
CA VAL A 280 -8.05 -26.21 34.76
C VAL A 280 -9.02 -25.04 34.51
N ALA A 281 -8.60 -23.82 34.82
CA ALA A 281 -9.45 -22.63 34.77
C ALA A 281 -10.16 -22.47 33.42
N GLU A 282 -9.40 -22.57 32.32
CA GLU A 282 -9.92 -22.43 30.95
C GLU A 282 -10.85 -23.57 30.52
N LYS A 283 -10.73 -24.78 31.09
CA LYS A 283 -11.55 -25.94 30.68
C LYS A 283 -12.76 -26.18 31.58
N THR A 284 -12.75 -25.65 32.79
CA THR A 284 -13.81 -25.88 33.79
C THR A 284 -15.20 -25.42 33.32
N PRO A 285 -15.38 -24.23 32.69
CA PRO A 285 -16.68 -23.82 32.16
C PRO A 285 -17.21 -24.77 31.08
N LEU A 286 -16.33 -25.28 30.20
CA LEU A 286 -16.69 -26.24 29.15
C LEU A 286 -17.14 -27.58 29.73
N ILE A 287 -16.48 -28.06 30.78
CA ILE A 287 -16.89 -29.28 31.49
C ILE A 287 -18.27 -29.06 32.12
N GLN A 288 -18.51 -27.93 32.78
CA GLN A 288 -19.78 -27.63 33.45
C GLN A 288 -20.93 -27.51 32.45
N SER A 289 -20.76 -26.75 31.37
CA SER A 289 -21.81 -26.59 30.35
C SER A 289 -22.11 -27.90 29.64
N LEU A 290 -21.13 -28.80 29.49
CA LEU A 290 -21.36 -30.13 28.93
C LEU A 290 -22.39 -30.95 29.73
N PHE A 291 -22.39 -30.85 31.06
CA PHE A 291 -23.34 -31.58 31.91
C PHE A 291 -24.68 -30.84 32.06
N ASN A 292 -24.67 -29.50 32.05
CA ASN A 292 -25.85 -28.69 32.33
C ASN A 292 -26.67 -28.32 31.08
N GLU A 293 -26.03 -28.23 29.92
CA GLU A 293 -26.60 -27.64 28.70
C GLU A 293 -26.27 -28.46 27.43
N LYS A 294 -26.30 -29.80 27.54
CA LYS A 294 -25.87 -30.73 26.47
C LYS A 294 -26.62 -30.55 25.14
N GLU A 295 -27.87 -30.09 25.18
CA GLU A 295 -28.71 -29.85 24.00
C GLU A 295 -28.14 -28.73 23.12
N ILE A 296 -27.45 -27.75 23.71
CA ILE A 296 -26.85 -26.61 22.99
C ILE A 296 -25.78 -27.10 22.00
N TYR A 297 -24.99 -28.10 22.39
CA TYR A 297 -23.95 -28.66 21.53
C TYR A 297 -24.53 -29.36 20.30
N GLN A 298 -25.71 -29.98 20.43
CA GLN A 298 -26.41 -30.59 19.29
C GLN A 298 -27.01 -29.52 18.38
N LEU A 299 -27.60 -28.47 18.97
CA LEU A 299 -28.14 -27.35 18.23
C LEU A 299 -27.04 -26.63 17.42
N LEU A 300 -25.87 -26.39 18.01
CA LEU A 300 -24.73 -25.78 17.32
C LEU A 300 -24.31 -26.59 16.08
N LYS A 301 -24.19 -27.92 16.21
CA LYS A 301 -23.89 -28.82 15.07
C LYS A 301 -24.97 -28.76 13.99
N GLN A 302 -26.23 -28.73 14.39
CA GLN A 302 -27.35 -28.67 13.46
C GLN A 302 -27.35 -27.35 12.67
N LYS A 303 -27.11 -26.21 13.34
CA LYS A 303 -27.02 -24.89 12.71
C LYS A 303 -25.88 -24.83 11.69
N LEU A 304 -24.70 -25.34 12.06
CA LEU A 304 -23.55 -25.42 11.15
C LEU A 304 -23.84 -26.31 9.93
N ALA A 305 -24.42 -27.50 10.14
CA ALA A 305 -24.75 -28.43 9.05
C ALA A 305 -25.79 -27.86 8.07
N LYS A 306 -26.75 -27.07 8.57
CA LYS A 306 -27.75 -26.37 7.77
C LYS A 306 -27.25 -25.06 7.14
N LYS A 307 -26.01 -24.64 7.43
CA LYS A 307 -25.44 -23.34 7.02
C LYS A 307 -26.27 -22.14 7.49
N ASP A 308 -26.96 -22.28 8.62
CA ASP A 308 -27.66 -21.17 9.27
C ASP A 308 -26.65 -20.40 10.14
N PHE A 309 -25.85 -19.54 9.49
CA PHE A 309 -24.75 -18.83 10.15
C PHE A 309 -25.24 -17.73 11.08
N GLN A 310 -26.32 -17.03 10.71
CA GLN A 310 -26.96 -16.04 11.59
C GLN A 310 -27.35 -16.70 12.92
N GLY A 311 -28.14 -17.78 12.86
CA GLY A 311 -28.53 -18.52 14.07
C GLY A 311 -27.36 -19.21 14.78
N PHE A 312 -26.30 -19.58 14.06
CA PHE A 312 -25.07 -20.12 14.65
C PHE A 312 -24.34 -19.08 15.50
N PHE A 313 -24.11 -17.88 14.97
CA PHE A 313 -23.41 -16.81 15.71
C PHE A 313 -24.28 -16.19 16.80
N ASP A 314 -25.60 -16.11 16.62
CA ASP A 314 -26.53 -15.72 17.69
C ASP A 314 -26.44 -16.68 18.88
N LEU A 315 -26.32 -17.99 18.61
CA LEU A 315 -26.14 -19.01 19.65
C LEU A 315 -24.79 -18.87 20.36
N VAL A 316 -23.71 -18.61 19.62
CA VAL A 316 -22.37 -18.39 20.20
C VAL A 316 -22.34 -17.10 21.02
N ASN A 317 -23.00 -16.03 20.59
CA ASN A 317 -23.09 -14.79 21.34
C ASN A 317 -23.83 -14.99 22.68
N LYS A 318 -24.90 -15.81 22.66
CA LYS A 318 -25.63 -16.17 23.87
C LYS A 318 -24.82 -17.08 24.81
N TYR A 319 -23.99 -17.96 24.26
CA TYR A 319 -23.16 -18.92 24.98
C TYR A 319 -21.69 -18.81 24.54
N PRO A 320 -20.91 -17.84 25.05
CA PRO A 320 -19.58 -17.52 24.53
C PRO A 320 -18.58 -18.67 24.53
N PHE A 321 -18.72 -19.65 25.44
CA PHE A 321 -17.86 -20.84 25.50
C PHE A 321 -17.93 -21.71 24.24
N LEU A 322 -18.95 -21.55 23.39
CA LEU A 322 -19.05 -22.25 22.11
C LEU A 322 -17.99 -21.80 21.09
N ALA A 323 -17.40 -20.61 21.29
CA ALA A 323 -16.33 -20.09 20.43
C ALA A 323 -15.04 -20.92 20.49
N ASP A 324 -14.82 -21.66 21.59
CA ASP A 324 -13.64 -22.51 21.79
C ASP A 324 -13.75 -23.87 21.08
N LEU A 325 -14.89 -24.17 20.44
CA LEU A 325 -15.16 -25.46 19.81
C LEU A 325 -14.66 -25.53 18.37
N ASP A 326 -14.37 -26.75 17.92
CA ASP A 326 -13.94 -27.02 16.55
C ASP A 326 -15.00 -26.56 15.52
N GLU A 327 -16.30 -26.64 15.85
CA GLU A 327 -17.39 -26.15 15.00
C GLU A 327 -17.29 -24.64 14.71
N TYR A 328 -16.92 -23.83 15.71
CA TYR A 328 -16.72 -22.40 15.53
C TYR A 328 -15.53 -22.13 14.61
N GLN A 329 -14.42 -22.84 14.84
CA GLN A 329 -13.23 -22.74 13.98
C GLN A 329 -13.50 -23.19 12.53
N GLN A 330 -14.36 -24.20 12.33
CA GLN A 330 -14.82 -24.61 11.01
C GLN A 330 -15.66 -23.54 10.33
N ALA A 331 -16.57 -22.90 11.07
CA ALA A 331 -17.37 -21.78 10.56
C ALA A 331 -16.47 -20.62 10.13
N LEU A 332 -15.51 -20.21 10.98
CA LEU A 332 -14.55 -19.16 10.66
C LEU A 332 -13.74 -19.48 9.40
N LYS A 333 -13.15 -20.67 9.31
CA LYS A 333 -12.41 -21.11 8.12
C LYS A 333 -13.27 -21.14 6.86
N PHE A 334 -14.55 -21.46 6.98
CA PHE A 334 -15.48 -21.40 5.87
C PHE A 334 -15.75 -19.95 5.44
N GLY A 335 -15.98 -19.05 6.39
CA GLY A 335 -16.13 -17.62 6.13
C GLY A 335 -14.89 -16.99 5.50
N GLU A 336 -13.68 -17.31 6.00
CA GLU A 336 -12.41 -16.87 5.40
C GLU A 336 -12.28 -17.36 3.95
N LYS A 337 -12.59 -18.63 3.68
CA LYS A 337 -12.59 -19.17 2.31
C LYS A 337 -13.58 -18.45 1.41
N LEU A 338 -14.77 -18.11 1.92
CA LEU A 338 -15.76 -17.33 1.18
C LEU A 338 -15.27 -15.91 0.89
N LEU A 339 -14.61 -15.27 1.85
CA LEU A 339 -14.03 -13.93 1.69
C LEU A 339 -12.97 -13.94 0.59
N THR A 340 -12.01 -14.86 0.65
CA THR A 340 -10.99 -15.03 -0.40
C THR A 340 -11.63 -15.34 -1.76
N ALA A 341 -12.68 -16.17 -1.80
CA ALA A 341 -13.39 -16.47 -3.03
C ALA A 341 -14.14 -15.26 -3.60
N ALA A 342 -14.69 -14.39 -2.74
CA ALA A 342 -15.32 -13.15 -3.14
C ALA A 342 -14.29 -12.18 -3.73
N GLU A 343 -13.16 -11.97 -3.06
CA GLU A 343 -12.08 -11.11 -3.55
C GLU A 343 -11.51 -11.58 -4.90
N ASN A 344 -11.30 -12.89 -5.05
CA ASN A 344 -10.86 -13.46 -6.33
C ASN A 344 -11.93 -13.34 -7.42
N SER A 345 -13.21 -13.51 -7.07
CA SER A 345 -14.31 -13.34 -8.03
C SER A 345 -14.47 -11.90 -8.49
N ILE A 346 -14.20 -10.91 -7.62
CA ILE A 346 -14.13 -9.49 -8.01
C ILE A 346 -13.02 -9.28 -9.03
N LYS A 347 -11.81 -9.79 -8.78
CA LYS A 347 -10.67 -9.67 -9.70
C LYS A 347 -10.96 -10.31 -11.07
N ASN A 348 -11.68 -11.42 -11.06
CA ASN A 348 -12.05 -12.15 -12.29
C ASN A 348 -13.34 -11.61 -12.95
N GLY A 349 -13.90 -10.50 -12.48
CA GLY A 349 -15.11 -9.89 -13.06
C GLY A 349 -16.42 -10.70 -12.88
N ASN A 350 -16.46 -11.69 -11.97
CA ASN A 350 -17.64 -12.52 -11.74
C ASN A 350 -18.51 -11.97 -10.62
N TYR A 351 -19.17 -10.84 -10.87
CA TYR A 351 -19.94 -10.10 -9.85
C TYR A 351 -21.16 -10.87 -9.33
N SER A 352 -21.76 -11.76 -10.14
CA SER A 352 -22.88 -12.59 -9.70
C SER A 352 -22.53 -13.52 -8.54
N LYS A 353 -21.33 -14.13 -8.57
CA LYS A 353 -20.82 -14.97 -7.48
C LYS A 353 -20.46 -14.15 -6.26
N VAL A 354 -19.93 -12.95 -6.45
CA VAL A 354 -19.58 -12.02 -5.36
C VAL A 354 -20.81 -11.74 -4.50
N LEU A 355 -21.96 -11.42 -5.10
CA LEU A 355 -23.22 -11.18 -4.37
C LEU A 355 -23.68 -12.41 -3.58
N GLN A 356 -23.55 -13.62 -4.14
CA GLN A 356 -23.88 -14.86 -3.44
C GLN A 356 -23.01 -15.06 -2.19
N TYR A 357 -21.70 -14.80 -2.30
CA TYR A 357 -20.78 -14.91 -1.17
C TYR A 357 -21.03 -13.83 -0.12
N ILE A 358 -21.26 -12.58 -0.54
CA ILE A 358 -21.55 -11.45 0.35
C ILE A 358 -22.81 -11.72 1.18
N ASN A 359 -23.87 -12.27 0.57
CA ASN A 359 -25.09 -12.59 1.30
C ASN A 359 -24.86 -13.56 2.46
N ILE A 360 -23.97 -14.53 2.29
CA ILE A 360 -23.59 -15.46 3.36
C ILE A 360 -22.65 -14.76 4.36
N LEU A 361 -21.68 -13.97 3.89
CA LEU A 361 -20.71 -13.27 4.74
C LEU A 361 -21.35 -12.23 5.66
N LYS A 362 -22.51 -11.66 5.30
CA LYS A 362 -23.27 -10.74 6.16
C LYS A 362 -23.74 -11.38 7.47
N ASP A 363 -23.95 -12.70 7.46
CA ASP A 363 -24.32 -13.46 8.65
C ASP A 363 -23.13 -13.66 9.61
N PHE A 364 -21.90 -13.34 9.18
CA PHE A 364 -20.68 -13.42 9.99
C PHE A 364 -20.39 -12.06 10.62
N PRO A 365 -20.52 -11.90 11.95
CA PRO A 365 -20.36 -10.60 12.61
C PRO A 365 -19.00 -9.94 12.32
N MET A 366 -17.94 -10.74 12.26
CA MET A 366 -16.57 -10.27 11.99
C MET A 366 -16.31 -9.90 10.52
N PHE A 367 -17.13 -10.36 9.58
CA PHE A 367 -16.97 -10.07 8.16
C PHE A 367 -18.00 -9.08 7.62
N LYS A 368 -18.93 -8.61 8.45
CA LYS A 368 -20.03 -7.74 8.02
C LYS A 368 -19.54 -6.45 7.35
N GLU A 369 -18.63 -5.72 7.99
CA GLU A 369 -18.06 -4.48 7.43
C GLU A 369 -17.31 -4.75 6.11
N LYS A 370 -16.51 -5.82 6.08
CA LYS A 370 -15.78 -6.22 4.86
C LYS A 370 -16.73 -6.65 3.74
N ALA A 371 -17.83 -7.32 4.06
CA ALA A 371 -18.84 -7.72 3.10
C ALA A 371 -19.58 -6.49 2.52
N GLU A 372 -19.81 -5.46 3.32
CA GLU A 372 -20.37 -4.17 2.87
C GLU A 372 -19.39 -3.41 1.96
N GLU A 373 -18.10 -3.37 2.32
CA GLU A 373 -17.05 -2.80 1.46
C GLU A 373 -16.96 -3.53 0.11
N LEU A 374 -16.95 -4.86 0.11
CA LEU A 374 -16.92 -5.67 -1.10
C LEU A 374 -18.18 -5.49 -1.96
N LEU A 375 -19.34 -5.31 -1.32
CA LEU A 375 -20.60 -5.04 -2.01
C LEU A 375 -20.49 -3.72 -2.76
N HIS A 376 -20.12 -2.65 -2.06
CA HIS A 376 -19.94 -1.34 -2.65
C HIS A 376 -18.92 -1.38 -3.81
N LYS A 377 -17.75 -2.01 -3.59
CA LYS A 377 -16.72 -2.18 -4.62
C LYS A 377 -17.26 -2.93 -5.85
N SER A 378 -18.07 -3.97 -5.65
CA SER A 378 -18.67 -4.74 -6.73
C SER A 378 -19.67 -3.93 -7.55
N GLU A 379 -20.51 -3.13 -6.89
CA GLU A 379 -21.48 -2.24 -7.56
C GLU A 379 -20.77 -1.15 -8.36
N VAL A 380 -19.70 -0.58 -7.78
CA VAL A 380 -18.85 0.40 -8.47
C VAL A 380 -18.25 -0.23 -9.72
N LEU A 381 -17.65 -1.40 -9.62
CA LEU A 381 -17.03 -2.07 -10.77
C LEU A 381 -18.04 -2.44 -11.86
N VAL A 382 -19.24 -2.92 -11.50
CA VAL A 382 -20.30 -3.21 -12.49
C VAL A 382 -20.69 -1.95 -13.27
N ASN A 383 -20.88 -0.82 -12.59
CA ASN A 383 -21.19 0.45 -13.24
C ASN A 383 -20.02 0.96 -14.09
N PHE A 384 -18.79 0.82 -13.60
CA PHE A 384 -17.58 1.16 -14.33
C PHE A 384 -17.45 0.37 -15.64
N MET A 385 -17.60 -0.95 -15.60
CA MET A 385 -17.56 -1.81 -16.77
C MET A 385 -18.68 -1.48 -17.77
N LYS A 386 -19.86 -1.09 -17.28
CA LYS A 386 -20.96 -0.63 -18.13
C LYS A 386 -20.59 0.64 -18.91
N TYR A 387 -19.95 1.62 -18.27
CA TYR A 387 -19.50 2.84 -18.97
C TYR A 387 -18.43 2.54 -20.02
N ILE A 388 -17.48 1.64 -19.73
CA ILE A 388 -16.48 1.17 -20.70
C ILE A 388 -17.14 0.49 -21.89
N ALA A 389 -18.06 -0.46 -21.65
CA ALA A 389 -18.75 -1.20 -22.70
C ALA A 389 -19.56 -0.28 -23.62
N ASN A 390 -20.17 0.76 -23.07
CA ASN A 390 -20.91 1.77 -23.82
C ASN A 390 -20.02 2.85 -24.48
N LYS A 391 -18.70 2.80 -24.28
CA LYS A 391 -17.72 3.81 -24.76
C LYS A 391 -18.01 5.23 -24.22
N GLU A 392 -18.60 5.33 -23.04
CA GLU A 392 -18.90 6.59 -22.35
C GLU A 392 -17.67 7.06 -21.56
N TYR A 393 -16.56 7.30 -22.25
CA TYR A 393 -15.25 7.54 -21.61
C TYR A 393 -15.25 8.77 -20.69
N ASP A 394 -15.97 9.83 -21.04
CA ASP A 394 -16.17 11.00 -20.17
C ASP A 394 -16.68 10.60 -18.78
N LYS A 395 -17.65 9.69 -18.73
CA LYS A 395 -18.17 9.16 -17.47
C LYS A 395 -17.18 8.23 -16.80
N VAL A 396 -16.43 7.42 -17.55
CA VAL A 396 -15.36 6.57 -16.99
C VAL A 396 -14.36 7.41 -16.19
N TYR A 397 -13.82 8.48 -16.78
CA TYR A 397 -12.84 9.35 -16.12
C TYR A 397 -13.43 10.08 -14.91
N ASP A 398 -14.66 10.59 -15.02
CA ASP A 398 -15.33 11.23 -13.87
C ASP A 398 -15.65 10.23 -12.75
N TYR A 399 -15.87 8.97 -13.08
CA TYR A 399 -16.13 7.91 -12.12
C TYR A 399 -14.85 7.48 -11.39
N VAL A 400 -13.73 7.37 -12.11
CA VAL A 400 -12.40 7.09 -11.53
C VAL A 400 -11.99 8.16 -10.52
N LYS A 401 -12.28 9.44 -10.78
CA LYS A 401 -12.03 10.52 -9.78
C LYS A 401 -12.80 10.32 -8.47
N LYS A 402 -14.02 9.80 -8.55
CA LYS A 402 -14.87 9.56 -7.38
C LYS A 402 -14.41 8.31 -6.62
N GLU A 403 -13.94 7.31 -7.37
CA GLU A 403 -13.54 6.00 -6.86
C GLU A 403 -12.10 5.66 -7.29
N PRO A 404 -11.08 6.21 -6.58
CA PRO A 404 -9.67 6.17 -7.02
C PRO A 404 -9.09 4.77 -7.20
N PHE A 405 -9.64 3.76 -6.53
CA PHE A 405 -9.16 2.37 -6.69
C PHE A 405 -9.38 1.83 -8.11
N LEU A 406 -10.20 2.49 -8.93
CA LEU A 406 -10.43 2.13 -10.33
C LEU A 406 -9.20 2.39 -11.21
N GLU A 407 -8.26 3.24 -10.79
CA GLU A 407 -7.02 3.52 -11.52
C GLU A 407 -6.15 2.27 -11.69
N ASP A 408 -6.23 1.34 -10.74
CA ASP A 408 -5.44 0.11 -10.74
C ASP A 408 -6.04 -1.01 -11.60
N ILE A 409 -7.26 -0.84 -12.11
CA ILE A 409 -7.97 -1.86 -12.89
C ILE A 409 -7.38 -1.95 -14.30
N ASP A 410 -7.13 -3.17 -14.77
CA ASP A 410 -6.48 -3.42 -16.07
C ASP A 410 -7.24 -2.78 -17.24
N ASP A 411 -8.58 -2.78 -17.22
CA ASP A 411 -9.39 -2.11 -18.23
C ASP A 411 -9.16 -0.59 -18.28
N PHE A 412 -8.95 0.05 -17.12
CA PHE A 412 -8.60 1.48 -17.09
C PHE A 412 -7.17 1.72 -17.58
N LYS A 413 -6.22 0.90 -17.15
CA LYS A 413 -4.83 0.95 -17.60
C LYS A 413 -4.72 0.78 -19.11
N TYR A 414 -5.53 -0.14 -19.67
CA TYR A 414 -5.65 -0.33 -21.10
C TYR A 414 -6.19 0.93 -21.79
N LEU A 415 -7.24 1.56 -21.24
CA LEU A 415 -7.78 2.82 -21.77
C LEU A 415 -6.72 3.94 -21.74
N GLU A 416 -5.97 4.08 -20.66
CA GLU A 416 -4.88 5.07 -20.57
C GLU A 416 -3.75 4.78 -21.57
N ASN A 417 -3.40 3.51 -21.76
CA ASN A 417 -2.41 3.12 -22.78
C ASN A 417 -2.92 3.41 -24.20
N GLU A 418 -4.20 3.13 -24.51
CA GLU A 418 -4.81 3.51 -25.78
C GLU A 418 -4.79 5.03 -25.99
N TRP A 419 -5.06 5.80 -24.93
CA TRP A 419 -4.93 7.26 -24.98
C TRP A 419 -3.50 7.67 -25.34
N GLN A 420 -2.48 7.14 -24.68
CA GLN A 420 -1.08 7.46 -24.97
C GLN A 420 -0.70 7.10 -26.41
N GLN A 421 -1.08 5.92 -26.90
CA GLN A 421 -0.81 5.52 -28.29
C GLN A 421 -1.47 6.45 -29.30
N ARG A 422 -2.70 6.92 -29.03
CA ARG A 422 -3.38 7.89 -29.89
C ARG A 422 -2.72 9.26 -29.84
N VAL A 423 -2.24 9.69 -28.67
CA VAL A 423 -1.44 10.93 -28.52
C VAL A 423 -0.15 10.83 -29.34
N SER A 424 0.59 9.73 -29.27
CA SER A 424 1.82 9.57 -30.06
C SER A 424 1.55 9.64 -31.57
N ARG A 425 0.46 9.02 -32.05
CA ARG A 425 0.05 9.18 -33.46
C ARG A 425 -0.35 10.61 -33.80
N ALA A 426 -1.04 11.29 -32.89
CA ALA A 426 -1.42 12.69 -33.05
C ALA A 426 -0.20 13.64 -33.03
N GLU A 427 0.88 13.28 -32.34
CA GLU A 427 2.17 13.99 -32.40
C GLU A 427 2.80 13.89 -33.80
N GLU A 428 2.73 12.71 -34.45
CA GLU A 428 3.18 12.55 -35.84
C GLU A 428 2.38 13.39 -36.83
N TYR A 429 1.06 13.50 -36.63
CA TYR A 429 0.19 14.38 -37.43
C TYR A 429 0.47 15.86 -37.16
N SER A 430 0.70 16.22 -35.88
CA SER A 430 1.04 17.58 -35.47
C SER A 430 2.35 18.07 -36.10
N ALA A 431 3.36 17.20 -36.18
CA ALA A 431 4.62 17.49 -36.85
C ALA A 431 4.51 17.73 -38.37
N LYS A 432 3.35 17.43 -38.98
CA LYS A 432 3.04 17.66 -40.39
C LYS A 432 1.96 18.73 -40.60
N GLY A 433 1.48 19.36 -39.54
CA GLY A 433 0.37 20.30 -39.61
C GLY A 433 -0.98 19.67 -39.93
N ASP A 434 -1.18 18.36 -39.71
CA ASP A 434 -2.40 17.65 -40.10
C ASP A 434 -3.45 17.67 -38.98
N VAL A 435 -4.24 18.74 -38.92
CA VAL A 435 -5.23 18.95 -37.86
C VAL A 435 -6.44 18.03 -37.98
N GLU A 436 -6.82 17.64 -39.19
CA GLU A 436 -7.93 16.73 -39.45
C GLU A 436 -7.70 15.38 -38.75
N HIS A 437 -6.54 14.75 -38.99
CA HIS A 437 -6.23 13.45 -38.40
C HIS A 437 -5.98 13.51 -36.88
N ILE A 438 -5.52 14.66 -36.34
CA ILE A 438 -5.47 14.89 -34.88
C ILE A 438 -6.88 14.86 -34.29
N LEU A 439 -7.82 15.62 -34.87
CA LEU A 439 -9.20 15.70 -34.39
C LEU A 439 -9.91 14.35 -34.51
N GLU A 440 -9.70 13.64 -35.62
CA GLU A 440 -10.28 12.31 -35.83
C GLU A 440 -9.74 11.26 -34.85
N SER A 441 -8.42 11.24 -34.61
CA SER A 441 -7.77 10.26 -33.74
C SER A 441 -8.15 10.44 -32.27
N LEU A 442 -8.38 11.69 -31.84
CA LEU A 442 -8.66 12.07 -30.45
C LEU A 442 -10.13 12.44 -30.19
N LYS A 443 -11.04 12.31 -31.17
CA LYS A 443 -12.46 12.71 -31.05
C LYS A 443 -13.18 12.16 -29.82
N ASN A 444 -12.86 10.92 -29.42
CA ASN A 444 -13.48 10.25 -28.29
C ASN A 444 -13.07 10.86 -26.93
N TYR A 445 -12.02 11.67 -26.90
CA TYR A 445 -11.45 12.28 -25.70
C TYR A 445 -11.77 13.78 -25.57
N MET A 446 -12.40 14.38 -26.58
CA MET A 446 -12.76 15.81 -26.61
C MET A 446 -13.77 16.23 -25.53
N LYS A 447 -14.42 15.27 -24.87
CA LYS A 447 -15.34 15.53 -23.76
C LYS A 447 -14.67 15.45 -22.37
N ILE A 448 -13.43 14.97 -22.30
CA ILE A 448 -12.72 14.74 -21.03
C ILE A 448 -11.85 15.96 -20.74
N LYS A 449 -12.20 16.71 -19.69
CA LYS A 449 -11.59 18.01 -19.39
C LYS A 449 -10.08 17.93 -19.18
N GLU A 450 -9.59 16.85 -18.57
CA GLU A 450 -8.17 16.67 -18.27
C GLU A 450 -7.32 16.33 -19.49
N LYS A 451 -7.94 15.83 -20.57
CA LYS A 451 -7.24 15.51 -21.82
C LYS A 451 -7.18 16.72 -22.76
N LEU A 452 -8.11 17.67 -22.61
CA LEU A 452 -8.18 18.89 -23.44
C LEU A 452 -6.86 19.70 -23.51
N PRO A 453 -6.08 19.90 -22.45
CA PRO A 453 -4.82 20.65 -22.56
C PRO A 453 -3.84 20.03 -23.56
N LYS A 454 -3.66 18.69 -23.53
CA LYS A 454 -2.75 18.00 -24.44
C LYS A 454 -3.27 18.00 -25.88
N ILE A 455 -4.59 17.82 -26.07
CA ILE A 455 -5.19 17.91 -27.42
C ILE A 455 -4.98 19.32 -27.99
N GLY A 456 -5.22 20.35 -27.18
CA GLY A 456 -5.01 21.74 -27.57
C GLY A 456 -3.57 22.04 -27.95
N GLU A 457 -2.60 21.52 -27.20
CA GLU A 457 -1.18 21.64 -27.50
C GLU A 457 -0.80 21.03 -28.86
N LEU A 458 -1.34 19.85 -29.19
CA LEU A 458 -1.09 19.19 -30.48
C LEU A 458 -1.65 19.98 -31.65
N ILE A 459 -2.88 20.50 -31.52
CA ILE A 459 -3.52 21.32 -32.56
C ILE A 459 -2.79 22.66 -32.71
N LYS A 460 -2.42 23.29 -31.59
CA LYS A 460 -1.63 24.51 -31.56
C LYS A 460 -0.31 24.32 -32.32
N SER A 461 0.43 23.26 -32.02
CA SER A 461 1.69 22.90 -32.68
C SER A 461 1.48 22.66 -34.19
N ALA A 462 0.39 21.98 -34.57
CA ALA A 462 0.06 21.72 -35.97
C ALA A 462 -0.21 23.03 -36.74
N TYR A 463 -0.93 23.98 -36.16
CA TYR A 463 -1.16 25.28 -36.79
C TYR A 463 0.11 26.13 -36.88
N LEU A 464 0.97 26.11 -35.86
CA LEU A 464 2.28 26.77 -35.93
C LEU A 464 3.12 26.18 -37.08
N TYR A 465 3.06 24.86 -37.27
CA TYR A 465 3.71 24.21 -38.40
C TYR A 465 3.13 24.69 -39.75
N GLN A 466 1.81 24.72 -39.91
CA GLN A 466 1.17 25.22 -41.14
C GLN A 466 1.60 26.65 -41.47
N ILE A 467 1.64 27.53 -40.47
CA ILE A 467 2.11 28.92 -40.65
C ILE A 467 3.58 28.96 -41.05
N LEU A 468 4.44 28.21 -40.36
CA LEU A 468 5.87 28.15 -40.64
C LEU A 468 6.16 27.59 -42.03
N GLU A 469 5.47 26.52 -42.43
CA GLU A 469 5.58 25.94 -43.77
C GLU A 469 5.17 26.94 -44.84
N LYS A 470 4.08 27.67 -44.62
CA LYS A 470 3.62 28.72 -45.53
C LYS A 470 4.66 29.82 -45.67
N LEU A 471 5.27 30.27 -44.59
CA LEU A 471 6.33 31.29 -44.63
C LEU A 471 7.57 30.85 -45.42
N LYS A 472 7.84 29.54 -45.52
CA LYS A 472 8.95 28.99 -46.33
C LYS A 472 8.64 28.97 -47.83
N THR A 473 7.37 29.05 -48.23
CA THR A 473 7.00 29.09 -49.64
C THR A 473 7.17 30.50 -50.22
N GLU A 474 7.82 30.63 -51.37
CA GLU A 474 7.98 31.93 -52.03
C GLU A 474 6.64 32.44 -52.57
N LYS A 475 6.32 33.73 -52.31
CA LYS A 475 5.12 34.48 -52.79
C LYS A 475 3.79 34.17 -52.09
N VAL A 476 3.73 34.26 -50.76
CA VAL A 476 2.46 34.26 -50.01
C VAL A 476 1.90 35.68 -49.90
N SER A 477 0.58 35.87 -50.01
CA SER A 477 -0.02 37.20 -49.80
C SER A 477 -0.06 37.58 -48.31
N GLU A 478 0.17 38.87 -48.02
CA GLU A 478 0.11 39.41 -46.65
C GLU A 478 -1.27 39.17 -46.00
N GLU A 479 -2.35 39.31 -46.76
CA GLU A 479 -3.73 39.05 -46.30
C GLU A 479 -3.93 37.60 -45.82
N LEU A 480 -3.34 36.63 -46.53
CA LEU A 480 -3.45 35.22 -46.16
C LEU A 480 -2.64 34.92 -44.89
N LEU A 481 -1.44 35.48 -44.77
CA LEU A 481 -0.62 35.35 -43.55
C LEU A 481 -1.32 35.99 -42.35
N GLU A 482 -1.85 37.20 -42.50
CA GLU A 482 -2.64 37.86 -41.47
C GLU A 482 -3.82 36.99 -41.03
N LYS A 483 -4.57 36.40 -41.98
CA LYS A 483 -5.68 35.50 -41.66
C LYS A 483 -5.23 34.33 -40.79
N GLY A 484 -4.10 33.70 -41.12
CA GLY A 484 -3.52 32.60 -40.33
C GLY A 484 -3.12 33.03 -38.92
N PHE A 485 -2.40 34.15 -38.79
CA PHE A 485 -1.98 34.69 -37.49
C PHE A 485 -3.17 35.10 -36.63
N LYS A 486 -4.12 35.87 -37.18
CA LYS A 486 -5.32 36.33 -36.48
C LYS A 486 -6.12 35.14 -35.96
N ARG A 487 -6.33 34.11 -36.79
CA ARG A 487 -7.08 32.93 -36.37
C ARG A 487 -6.37 32.10 -35.30
N TYR A 488 -5.05 31.97 -35.36
CA TYR A 488 -4.30 31.34 -34.28
C TYR A 488 -4.56 32.06 -32.94
N ILE A 489 -4.45 33.40 -32.97
CA ILE A 489 -4.65 34.26 -31.80
C ILE A 489 -6.10 34.18 -31.28
N GLU A 490 -7.10 34.07 -32.17
CA GLU A 490 -8.51 33.88 -31.80
C GLU A 490 -8.79 32.55 -31.09
N ILE A 491 -8.02 31.51 -31.40
CA ILE A 491 -8.21 30.16 -30.85
C ILE A 491 -7.43 29.99 -29.54
N PHE A 492 -6.13 30.34 -29.53
CA PHE A 492 -5.22 30.02 -28.41
C PHE A 492 -4.77 31.24 -27.59
N GLY A 493 -4.99 32.45 -28.10
CA GLY A 493 -4.44 33.69 -27.55
C GLY A 493 -3.04 34.02 -28.11
N PHE A 494 -2.54 35.20 -27.77
CA PHE A 494 -1.18 35.61 -28.15
C PHE A 494 -0.16 34.96 -27.21
N ASP A 495 0.84 34.28 -27.77
CA ASP A 495 1.95 33.70 -27.00
C ASP A 495 3.30 33.82 -27.71
N THR A 496 4.35 33.37 -27.03
CA THR A 496 5.74 33.50 -27.47
C THR A 496 5.97 32.85 -28.82
N GLU A 497 5.40 31.68 -29.07
CA GLU A 497 5.63 30.91 -30.29
C GLU A 497 5.05 31.62 -31.52
N ILE A 498 3.87 32.23 -31.40
CA ILE A 498 3.30 33.01 -32.52
C ILE A 498 4.01 34.35 -32.68
N ALA A 499 4.49 34.97 -31.59
CA ALA A 499 5.27 36.19 -31.65
C ALA A 499 6.56 35.99 -32.46
N ASP A 500 7.27 34.89 -32.23
CA ASP A 500 8.49 34.54 -32.96
C ASP A 500 8.23 34.36 -34.47
N LEU A 501 7.11 33.71 -34.84
CA LEU A 501 6.73 33.54 -36.24
C LEU A 501 6.33 34.87 -36.92
N ILE A 502 5.68 35.79 -36.18
CA ILE A 502 5.37 37.13 -36.67
C ILE A 502 6.66 37.91 -36.92
N GLU A 503 7.62 37.87 -35.99
CA GLU A 503 8.92 38.51 -36.15
C GLU A 503 9.69 37.91 -37.34
N LEU A 504 9.65 36.59 -37.51
CA LEU A 504 10.24 35.90 -38.65
C LEU A 504 9.63 36.39 -39.98
N ALA A 505 8.30 36.54 -40.04
CA ALA A 505 7.62 37.07 -41.22
C ALA A 505 8.00 38.53 -41.51
N GLN A 506 8.10 39.37 -40.49
CA GLN A 506 8.54 40.76 -40.62
C GLN A 506 9.98 40.85 -41.14
N LYS A 507 10.89 40.01 -40.63
CA LYS A 507 12.28 39.89 -41.11
C LYS A 507 12.35 39.42 -42.57
N ALA A 508 11.40 38.60 -43.01
CA ALA A 508 11.27 38.18 -44.40
C ALA A 508 10.66 39.25 -45.33
N GLY A 509 10.30 40.43 -44.80
CA GLY A 509 9.83 41.59 -45.56
C GLY A 509 8.31 41.76 -45.63
N TYR A 510 7.53 40.94 -44.93
CA TYR A 510 6.06 41.05 -44.87
C TYR A 510 5.61 42.17 -43.91
N LYS A 511 4.68 43.03 -44.35
CA LYS A 511 4.03 44.05 -43.52
C LYS A 511 2.67 43.55 -43.05
N LEU A 512 2.65 42.99 -41.84
CA LEU A 512 1.45 42.37 -41.27
C LEU A 512 0.72 43.31 -40.30
N ASN A 513 -0.59 43.48 -40.47
CA ASN A 513 -1.46 44.16 -39.54
C ASN A 513 -2.24 43.17 -38.66
N ILE A 514 -1.80 42.97 -37.42
CA ILE A 514 -2.35 41.99 -36.46
C ILE A 514 -3.12 42.71 -35.33
N THR A 515 -3.54 43.96 -35.53
CA THR A 515 -4.32 44.70 -34.52
C THR A 515 -5.80 44.27 -34.50
N GLU A 516 -6.47 44.49 -33.36
CA GLU A 516 -7.93 44.32 -33.18
C GLU A 516 -8.45 42.87 -33.21
N VAL A 517 -7.62 41.89 -32.86
CA VAL A 517 -8.02 40.48 -32.76
C VAL A 517 -8.57 40.16 -31.37
N THR A 518 -9.73 39.51 -31.30
CA THR A 518 -10.24 38.97 -30.03
C THR A 518 -9.40 37.77 -29.61
N GLU A 519 -8.65 37.88 -28.52
CA GLU A 519 -7.79 36.79 -28.04
C GLU A 519 -8.60 35.60 -27.49
N GLY A 520 -8.22 34.40 -27.92
CA GLY A 520 -8.65 33.14 -27.32
C GLY A 520 -7.88 32.83 -26.03
N ASP A 521 -8.04 31.60 -25.55
CA ASP A 521 -7.26 31.13 -24.40
C ASP A 521 -6.96 29.62 -24.49
N LYS A 522 -5.85 29.23 -23.86
CA LYS A 522 -5.35 27.84 -23.85
C LYS A 522 -6.28 26.84 -23.13
N ILE A 523 -7.33 27.31 -22.46
CA ILE A 523 -8.27 26.47 -21.71
C ILE A 523 -9.56 26.25 -22.51
N ASN A 524 -10.04 27.23 -23.27
CA ASN A 524 -11.34 27.25 -23.96
C ASN A 524 -11.25 27.10 -25.48
N TRP A 525 -10.06 26.81 -26.03
CA TRP A 525 -9.82 26.59 -27.47
C TRP A 525 -10.86 25.65 -28.12
N TYR A 526 -11.29 24.60 -27.41
CA TYR A 526 -12.25 23.60 -27.90
C TYR A 526 -13.67 24.12 -28.16
N LYS A 527 -13.99 25.35 -27.74
CA LYS A 527 -15.26 26.04 -28.02
C LYS A 527 -15.22 26.87 -29.31
N LYS A 528 -14.03 27.06 -29.88
CA LYS A 528 -13.81 27.84 -31.10
C LYS A 528 -13.96 26.95 -32.33
N ASN A 529 -14.10 27.57 -33.50
CA ASN A 529 -14.05 26.84 -34.75
C ASN A 529 -12.60 26.42 -35.04
N LEU A 530 -12.39 25.14 -35.35
CA LEU A 530 -11.07 24.54 -35.58
C LEU A 530 -10.99 24.09 -37.05
N PRO A 531 -10.61 24.98 -37.99
CA PRO A 531 -10.48 24.58 -39.38
C PRO A 531 -9.30 23.62 -39.56
N PHE A 532 -9.37 22.71 -40.52
CA PHE A 532 -8.26 21.78 -40.79
C PHE A 532 -7.03 22.50 -41.33
N ASP A 533 -7.24 23.53 -42.16
CA ASP A 533 -6.23 24.48 -42.61
C ASP A 533 -6.48 25.84 -41.94
N ILE A 534 -5.51 26.37 -41.20
CA ILE A 534 -5.64 27.65 -40.51
C ILE A 534 -5.95 28.82 -41.45
N PHE A 535 -5.59 28.71 -42.72
CA PHE A 535 -5.79 29.73 -43.74
C PHE A 535 -7.19 29.70 -44.40
N SER A 536 -7.99 28.66 -44.13
CA SER A 536 -9.26 28.41 -44.84
C SER A 536 -10.42 29.38 -44.54
#